data_AF-A0A350P8I0-F1
#
_entry.id   AF-A0A350P8I0-F1
#
_cell.length_a   1.000
_cell.length_b   1.000
_cell.length_c   1.000
_cell.angle_alpha   90.00
_cell.angle_beta   90.00
_cell.angle_gamma   90.00
#
_symmetry.space_group_name_H-M   'P 1'
#
loop_
_entity.id
_entity.type
_entity.pdbx_description
1 polymer ?
#
loop_
_entity_poly.entity_id
_entity_poly.type
_entity_poly.pdbx_seq_one_letter_code
_entity_poly.pdbx_strand_id
1 'polypeptide(L)' 'LGNLALLSRNKNSAASNYDFAKKKSEYFNPANGHTAFILTNQILAQEKWTPDDIRERQKFLLSKLASTWQLDSQ' A
#
# COMPACT_ATOMS: atom_id res chain seq x y z
N LEU A 1 9.66 1.03 -0.67
CA LEU A 1 8.51 0.11 -0.53
C LEU A 1 7.32 0.77 0.19
N GLY A 2 7.53 1.50 1.28
CA GLY A 2 6.48 2.08 2.11
C GLY A 2 5.54 3.07 1.41
N ASN A 3 5.95 3.67 0.28
CA ASN A 3 5.08 4.53 -0.54
C ASN A 3 4.44 3.81 -1.74
N LEU A 4 4.68 2.51 -1.90
CA LEU A 4 4.18 1.74 -3.04
C LEU A 4 2.86 1.06 -2.69
N ALA A 5 1.89 1.11 -3.60
CA ALA A 5 0.64 0.37 -3.53
C ALA A 5 0.50 -0.47 -4.80
N LEU A 6 0.03 -1.70 -4.66
CA LEU A 6 -0.19 -2.60 -5.79
C LEU A 6 -1.61 -2.39 -6.28
N LEU A 7 -1.72 -1.92 -7.52
CA LEU A 7 -2.98 -1.66 -8.20
C LEU A 7 -3.03 -2.50 -9.48
N SER A 8 -4.24 -2.81 -9.96
CA SER A 8 -4.38 -3.37 -11.30
C SER A 8 -3.88 -2.36 -12.34
N ARG A 9 -3.44 -2.84 -13.50
CA ARG A 9 -2.91 -2.00 -14.60
C ARG A 9 -3.87 -0.86 -14.97
N ASN A 10 -5.17 -1.15 -15.05
CA ASN A 10 -6.20 -0.16 -15.38
C ASN A 10 -6.33 0.91 -14.29
N LYS A 11 -6.35 0.50 -13.01
CA LYS A 11 -6.41 1.44 -11.86
C LYS A 11 -5.17 2.31 -11.77
N ASN A 12 -3.99 1.75 -12.04
CA ASN A 12 -2.73 2.50 -12.07
C ASN A 12 -2.67 3.48 -13.24
N SER A 13 -3.19 3.11 -14.42
CA SER A 13 -3.28 4.03 -15.56
C SER A 13 -4.27 5.18 -15.29
N ALA A 14 -5.34 4.93 -14.54
CA ALA A 14 -6.29 5.97 -14.11
C ALA A 14 -5.77 6.80 -12.92
N ALA A 15 -4.61 6.43 -12.35
CA ALA A 15 -4.02 7.12 -11.22
C ALA A 15 -3.33 8.41 -11.64
N SER A 16 -4.11 9.48 -11.76
CA SER A 16 -3.56 10.84 -11.88
C SER A 16 -3.03 11.36 -10.54
N ASN A 17 -2.43 12.55 -10.51
CA ASN A 17 -1.89 13.22 -9.32
C ASN A 17 -2.97 13.74 -8.34
N TYR A 18 -4.02 12.97 -8.11
CA TYR A 18 -5.05 13.27 -7.13
C TYR A 18 -4.53 13.20 -5.68
N ASP A 19 -5.21 13.90 -4.78
CA ASP A 19 -4.95 13.83 -3.34
C ASP A 19 -5.26 12.45 -2.76
N PHE A 20 -4.57 12.13 -1.67
CA PHE A 20 -4.60 10.81 -1.03
C PHE A 20 -6.02 10.31 -0.72
N ALA A 21 -6.89 11.17 -0.18
CA ALA A 21 -8.27 10.80 0.15
C ALA A 21 -9.06 10.34 -1.09
N LYS A 22 -8.91 11.07 -2.21
CA LYS A 22 -9.54 10.72 -3.48
C LYS A 22 -8.96 9.40 -4.03
N LYS A 23 -7.64 9.24 -3.99
CA LYS A 23 -6.97 8.00 -4.40
C LYS A 23 -7.42 6.79 -3.57
N LYS A 24 -7.56 6.96 -2.26
CA LYS A 24 -8.00 5.93 -1.31
C LYS A 24 -9.41 5.43 -1.65
N SER A 25 -10.34 6.35 -1.91
CA SER A 25 -11.70 6.01 -2.32
C SER A 25 -11.73 5.35 -3.70
N GLU A 26 -11.10 5.94 -4.71
CA GLU A 26 -11.17 5.43 -6.09
C GLU A 26 -10.54 4.04 -6.27
N TYR A 27 -9.42 3.77 -5.61
CA TYR A 27 -8.63 2.57 -5.90
C TYR A 27 -8.96 1.38 -5.03
N PHE A 28 -9.41 1.62 -3.80
CA PHE A 28 -9.61 0.60 -2.78
C PHE A 28 -11.07 0.43 -2.31
N ASN A 29 -12.04 1.10 -2.96
CA ASN A 29 -13.46 0.88 -2.69
C ASN A 29 -13.87 -0.58 -3.03
N PRO A 30 -14.48 -1.32 -2.08
CA PRO A 30 -15.01 -2.68 -2.27
C PRO A 30 -15.95 -2.82 -3.48
N ALA A 31 -16.72 -1.77 -3.80
CA ALA A 31 -17.71 -1.79 -4.89
C ALA A 31 -17.07 -1.90 -6.29
N ASN A 32 -15.82 -1.46 -6.45
CA ASN A 32 -15.06 -1.50 -7.71
C ASN A 32 -13.99 -2.59 -7.71
N GLY A 33 -14.21 -3.65 -6.93
CA GLY A 33 -13.32 -4.80 -6.79
C GLY A 33 -12.18 -4.56 -5.82
N HIS A 34 -12.12 -5.38 -4.77
CA HIS A 34 -10.99 -5.44 -3.84
C HIS A 34 -9.69 -5.64 -4.62
N THR A 35 -8.67 -4.85 -4.32
CA THR A 35 -7.32 -5.14 -4.81
C THR A 35 -6.90 -6.51 -4.27
N ALA A 36 -6.59 -7.46 -5.15
CA ALA A 36 -6.20 -8.83 -4.78
C ALA A 36 -4.95 -8.89 -3.87
N PHE A 37 -4.28 -7.76 -3.67
CA PHE A 37 -3.10 -7.60 -2.84
C PHE A 37 -3.51 -7.20 -1.40
N ILE A 38 -3.87 -8.19 -0.58
CA ILE A 38 -4.24 -7.98 0.83
C ILE A 38 -3.16 -7.20 1.61
N LEU A 39 -1.88 -7.40 1.26
CA LEU A 39 -0.75 -6.70 1.88
C LEU A 39 -0.79 -5.17 1.72
N THR A 40 -1.51 -4.66 0.72
CA THR A 40 -1.66 -3.22 0.47
C THR A 40 -2.96 -2.65 1.03
N ASN A 41 -3.87 -3.48 1.53
CA ASN A 41 -5.10 -3.01 2.18
C ASN A 41 -4.83 -2.26 3.49
N GLN A 42 -3.67 -2.45 4.13
CA GLN A 42 -3.24 -1.64 5.28
C GLN A 42 -3.25 -0.12 5.01
N ILE A 43 -3.12 0.30 3.75
CA ILE A 43 -3.23 1.71 3.35
C ILE A 43 -4.65 2.25 3.60
N LEU A 44 -5.68 1.40 3.52
CA LEU A 44 -7.06 1.77 3.80
C LEU A 44 -7.29 2.15 5.27
N ALA A 45 -6.52 1.60 6.19
CA ALA A 45 -6.66 1.89 7.62
C ALA A 45 -6.03 3.24 8.00
N GLN A 46 -5.18 3.82 7.14
CA GLN A 46 -4.47 5.07 7.44
C GLN A 46 -5.31 6.29 7.06
N GLU A 47 -5.51 7.22 8.00
CA GLU A 47 -6.19 8.49 7.74
C GLU A 47 -5.32 9.46 6.96
N LYS A 48 -4.01 9.44 7.24
CA LYS A 48 -3.02 10.32 6.62
C LYS A 48 -1.94 9.51 5.93
N TRP A 49 -1.20 10.18 5.05
CA TRP A 49 -0.10 9.59 4.30
C TRP A 49 1.13 10.48 4.40
N THR A 50 1.61 10.65 5.63
CA THR A 50 2.75 11.51 5.95
C THR A 50 4.08 10.78 5.74
N PRO A 51 5.21 11.52 5.65
CA PRO A 51 6.53 10.91 5.59
C PRO A 51 6.84 9.98 6.79
N ASP A 52 6.28 10.25 7.97
CA ASP A 52 6.41 9.37 9.14
C ASP A 52 5.65 8.05 8.93
N ASP A 53 4.38 8.11 8.50
CA ASP A 53 3.56 6.93 8.20
C ASP A 53 4.24 6.02 7.13
N ILE A 54 4.81 6.65 6.10
CA ILE A 54 5.55 5.95 5.03
C ILE A 54 6.79 5.25 5.60
N ARG A 55 7.52 5.89 6.53
CA ARG A 55 8.72 5.32 7.17
C ARG A 55 8.36 4.13 8.05
N GLU A 56 7.29 4.22 8.85
CA GLU A 56 6.82 3.10 9.66
C GLU A 56 6.40 1.91 8.79
N ARG A 57 5.61 2.17 7.75
CA ARG A 57 5.21 1.14 6.80
C ARG A 57 6.41 0.51 6.08
N GLN A 58 7.42 1.30 5.72
CA GLN A 58 8.66 0.80 5.12
C GLN A 58 9.36 -0.20 6.06
N LYS A 59 9.50 0.13 7.36
CA LYS A 59 10.12 -0.76 8.35
C LYS A 59 9.33 -2.07 8.49
N PHE A 60 8.01 -1.98 8.61
CA PHE A 60 7.13 -3.14 8.69
C PHE A 60 7.27 -4.08 7.47
N LEU A 61 7.22 -3.51 6.27
CA LEU A 61 7.34 -4.30 5.03
C LEU A 61 8.71 -4.96 4.90
N LEU A 62 9.79 -4.26 5.25
CA LEU A 62 11.14 -4.82 5.23
C LEU A 62 11.28 -5.98 6.23
N SER A 63 10.77 -5.83 7.45
CA SER A 63 10.77 -6.91 8.45
C SER A 63 9.97 -8.13 7.97
N LYS A 64 8.80 -7.92 7.35
CA LYS A 64 8.01 -9.01 6.76
C LYS A 64 8.76 -9.73 5.63
N LEU A 65 9.47 -9.00 4.78
CA LEU A 65 10.28 -9.58 3.71
C LEU A 65 11.47 -10.36 4.26
N ALA A 66 12.22 -9.79 5.20
CA ALA A 66 13.36 -10.44 5.84
C ALA A 66 12.97 -11.76 6.52
N SER A 67 11.87 -11.75 7.28
CA SER A 67 11.32 -12.94 7.92
C SER A 67 10.86 -13.99 6.90
N THR A 68 10.13 -13.57 5.85
CA THR A 68 9.68 -14.49 4.78
C THR A 68 10.85 -15.15 4.05
N TRP A 69 11.92 -14.40 3.82
CA TRP A 69 13.13 -14.88 3.15
C TRP A 69 14.15 -15.51 4.10
N GLN A 70 13.82 -15.64 5.39
CA GLN A 70 14.72 -16.23 6.40
C GLN A 70 16.09 -15.54 6.48
N LEU A 71 16.11 -14.23 6.24
CA LEU A 71 17.33 -13.42 6.32
C LEU A 71 17.72 -13.11 7.78
N ASP A 72 16.79 -13.31 8.71
CA ASP A 72 17.01 -13.13 10.15
C ASP A 72 17.73 -14.34 10.80
N SER A 73 17.94 -15.44 10.06
CA SER A 73 18.59 -16.67 10.51
C SER A 73 20.02 -16.85 9.98
N GLN A 74 20.78 -15.77 9.87
CA GLN A 74 22.23 -15.79 9.60
C GLN A 74 23.02 -15.53 10.90
#